data_AF-A0A5B7GD57-F1
#
_entry.id   AF-A0A5B7GD57-F1
#
_cell.length_a   1.000
_cell.length_b   1.000
_cell.length_c   1.000
_cell.angle_alpha   90.00
_cell.angle_beta   90.00
_cell.angle_gamma   90.00
#
_symmetry.space_group_name_H-M   'P 1'
#
loop_
_entity.id
_entity.type
_entity.pdbx_description
1 polymer ?
#
loop_
_entity_poly.entity_id
_entity_poly.type
_entity_poly.pdbx_seq_one_letter_code
_entity_poly.pdbx_strand_id
1 'polypeptide(L)'
;MAKSITKEGDALDGLEGDMGALHTSENYIIVDIGANLTNKKFTRDLDSVVGRARDAGVHKIMVTGTTVQSSKEALRLTRLFPETLYSTAGRSPG
;
A
#
# COMPACT_ATOMS: atom_id res chain seq x y z
N MET A 1 17.67 -22.93 -55.21
CA MET A 1 16.47 -22.17 -55.64
C MET A 1 16.12 -21.13 -54.58
N ALA A 2 15.49 -20.05 -55.02
CA ALA A 2 15.53 -18.70 -54.46
C ALA A 2 14.72 -18.42 -53.16
N LYS A 3 15.02 -17.24 -52.59
CA LYS A 3 14.47 -16.53 -51.42
C LYS A 3 12.96 -16.16 -51.52
N SER A 4 12.33 -15.92 -50.36
CA SER A 4 11.35 -14.82 -50.12
C SER A 4 11.15 -14.66 -48.60
N ILE A 5 11.86 -13.77 -47.91
CA ILE A 5 11.45 -12.42 -47.46
C ILE A 5 10.03 -11.94 -47.81
N THR A 6 9.26 -11.69 -46.75
CA THR A 6 8.22 -10.65 -46.56
C THR A 6 8.18 -10.39 -45.05
N LYS A 7 8.06 -9.18 -44.48
CA LYS A 7 8.29 -7.80 -44.93
C LYS A 7 8.41 -7.00 -43.61
N GLU A 8 9.48 -6.24 -43.42
CA GLU A 8 9.50 -5.16 -42.42
C GLU A 8 8.59 -4.04 -42.92
N GLY A 9 7.71 -3.53 -42.06
CA GLY A 9 7.08 -2.23 -42.25
C GLY A 9 5.59 -2.23 -42.59
N ASP A 10 4.74 -2.77 -41.70
CA ASP A 10 3.39 -2.26 -41.52
C ASP A 10 3.00 -2.42 -40.04
N ALA A 11 2.53 -1.33 -39.42
CA ALA A 11 2.12 -1.16 -38.01
C ALA A 11 3.22 -0.77 -36.99
N LEU A 12 3.96 0.31 -37.28
CA LEU A 12 4.31 1.28 -36.24
C LEU A 12 3.26 2.38 -36.27
N ASP A 13 2.09 2.12 -35.67
CA ASP A 13 1.18 3.20 -35.28
C ASP A 13 0.27 2.70 -34.16
N GLY A 14 0.59 3.12 -32.93
CA GLY A 14 -0.21 2.86 -31.75
C GLY A 14 0.33 1.72 -30.89
N LEU A 15 1.25 2.05 -29.99
CA LEU A 15 1.30 1.61 -28.59
C LEU A 15 2.50 2.31 -27.91
N GLU A 16 2.45 3.63 -27.85
CA GLU A 16 3.00 4.35 -26.68
C GLU A 16 2.09 3.99 -25.49
N GLY A 17 2.27 2.76 -24.96
CA GLY A 17 1.45 2.17 -23.92
C GLY A 17 2.23 2.08 -22.62
N ASP A 18 2.03 3.09 -21.77
CA ASP A 18 2.18 3.06 -20.31
C ASP A 18 3.46 2.46 -19.73
N MET A 19 4.49 3.30 -19.56
CA MET A 19 5.63 3.07 -18.66
C MET A 19 5.19 3.20 -17.18
N GLY A 20 4.08 2.56 -16.81
CA GLY A 20 3.28 2.92 -15.63
C GLY A 20 2.81 1.77 -14.75
N ALA A 21 3.52 0.64 -14.72
CA ALA A 21 3.53 -0.23 -13.54
C ALA A 21 4.65 -1.27 -13.69
N LEU A 22 5.76 -1.06 -12.97
CA LEU A 22 6.62 -2.19 -12.63
C LEU A 22 5.76 -3.15 -11.81
N HIS A 23 5.30 -4.23 -12.43
CA HIS A 23 4.74 -5.38 -11.74
C HIS A 23 5.86 -5.95 -10.85
N THR A 24 5.92 -5.50 -9.60
CA THR A 24 6.82 -6.12 -8.63
C THR A 24 6.32 -7.53 -8.43
N SER A 25 7.17 -8.50 -8.76
CA SER A 25 6.96 -9.94 -8.59
C SER A 25 5.99 -10.27 -7.45
N GLU A 26 4.81 -10.78 -7.82
CA GLU A 26 3.76 -11.24 -6.91
C GLU A 26 4.26 -12.43 -6.06
N ASN A 27 4.97 -12.14 -4.97
CA ASN A 27 5.27 -13.14 -3.94
C ASN A 27 5.58 -12.57 -2.55
N TYR A 28 5.46 -11.25 -2.35
CA TYR A 28 5.75 -10.61 -1.08
C TYR A 28 4.53 -9.88 -0.52
N ILE A 29 4.25 -10.13 0.76
CA ILE A 29 3.27 -9.35 1.52
C ILE A 29 4.01 -8.15 2.12
N ILE A 30 3.70 -6.94 1.65
CA ILE A 30 4.26 -5.72 2.22
C ILE A 30 3.52 -5.36 3.51
N VAL A 31 4.29 -5.14 4.57
CA VAL A 31 3.80 -4.78 5.91
C VAL A 31 4.47 -3.49 6.37
N ASP A 32 3.68 -2.45 6.62
CA ASP A 32 4.15 -1.24 7.30
C ASP A 32 4.13 -1.49 8.82
N ILE A 33 5.30 -1.41 9.47
CA ILE A 33 5.43 -1.72 10.90
C ILE A 33 5.37 -0.48 11.82
N GLY A 34 5.25 0.73 11.26
CA GLY A 34 5.54 1.98 11.99
C GLY A 34 4.52 3.10 11.77
N ALA A 35 3.23 2.80 11.70
CA ALA A 35 2.22 3.80 11.34
C ALA A 35 1.62 4.52 12.57
N ASN A 36 1.71 5.85 12.60
CA ASN A 36 1.17 6.68 13.68
C ASN A 36 -0.26 7.17 13.38
N LEU A 37 -1.16 6.25 12.99
CA LEU A 37 -2.51 6.59 12.52
C LEU A 37 -3.45 7.16 13.59
N THR A 38 -3.11 7.03 14.88
CA THR A 38 -3.86 7.69 15.97
C THR A 38 -3.58 9.19 16.07
N ASN A 39 -2.68 9.74 15.26
CA ASN A 39 -2.37 11.16 15.23
C ASN A 39 -3.56 11.95 14.64
N LYS A 40 -3.91 13.07 15.28
CA LYS A 40 -5.02 13.96 14.86
C LYS A 40 -4.93 14.42 13.40
N LYS A 41 -3.74 14.43 12.80
CA LYS A 41 -3.55 14.76 11.38
C LYS A 41 -4.35 13.86 10.44
N PHE A 42 -4.53 12.59 10.81
CA PHE A 42 -5.23 11.59 10.01
C PHE A 42 -6.73 11.49 10.31
N THR A 43 -7.23 12.20 11.32
CA THR A 43 -8.65 12.09 11.72
C THR A 43 -9.63 12.47 10.61
N ARG A 44 -9.24 13.37 9.69
CA ARG A 44 -10.12 13.87 8.63
C ARG A 44 -10.16 12.99 7.38
N ASP A 45 -9.13 12.18 7.15
CA ASP A 45 -8.90 11.47 5.89
C ASP A 45 -8.40 10.04 6.09
N LEU A 46 -8.61 9.45 7.27
CA LEU A 46 -8.11 8.12 7.63
C LEU A 46 -8.49 7.04 6.61
N ASP A 47 -9.76 6.99 6.19
CA ASP A 47 -10.23 6.02 5.19
C ASP A 47 -9.46 6.16 3.87
N SER A 48 -9.21 7.40 3.44
CA SER A 48 -8.48 7.68 2.21
C SER A 48 -7.00 7.32 2.33
N VAL A 49 -6.38 7.56 3.49
CA VAL A 49 -4.99 7.16 3.78
C VAL A 49 -4.84 5.65 3.73
N VAL A 50 -5.73 4.91 4.39
CA VAL A 50 -5.71 3.44 4.38
C VAL A 50 -6.00 2.89 2.98
N GLY A 51 -6.94 3.49 2.24
CA GLY A 51 -7.24 3.15 0.85
C GLY A 51 -6.01 3.27 -0.04
N ARG A 52 -5.34 4.45 -0.03
CA ARG A 52 -4.11 4.66 -0.81
C ARG A 52 -2.99 3.69 -0.45
N ALA A 53 -2.85 3.33 0.82
CA ALA A 53 -1.84 2.34 1.23
C ALA A 53 -2.12 0.95 0.64
N ARG A 54 -3.39 0.54 0.62
CA ARG A 54 -3.82 -0.73 -0.01
C ARG A 54 -3.62 -0.70 -1.52
N ASP A 55 -3.99 0.39 -2.17
CA ASP A 55 -3.81 0.57 -3.63
C ASP A 55 -2.32 0.52 -4.03
N ALA A 56 -1.42 0.96 -3.12
CA ALA A 56 0.02 0.86 -3.30
C ALA A 56 0.61 -0.52 -2.92
N GLY A 57 -0.22 -1.51 -2.58
CA GLY A 57 0.22 -2.88 -2.24
C GLY A 57 0.64 -3.08 -0.78
N VAL A 58 0.39 -2.14 0.12
CA VAL A 58 0.60 -2.35 1.57
C VAL A 58 -0.58 -3.14 2.14
N HIS A 59 -0.33 -4.42 2.44
CA HIS A 59 -1.38 -5.37 2.81
C HIS A 59 -1.72 -5.31 4.30
N LYS A 60 -0.73 -5.01 5.15
CA LYS A 60 -0.88 -4.94 6.61
C LYS A 60 -0.17 -3.71 7.14
N ILE A 61 -0.78 -3.06 8.11
CA ILE A 61 -0.24 -1.83 8.73
C ILE A 61 -0.33 -1.98 10.25
N MET A 62 0.80 -1.84 10.93
CA MET A 62 0.91 -1.85 12.37
C MET A 62 0.79 -0.42 12.91
N VAL A 63 -0.29 -0.15 13.64
CA VAL A 63 -0.54 1.13 14.28
C VAL A 63 0.17 1.18 15.63
N THR A 64 1.03 2.17 15.81
CA THR A 64 1.88 2.27 17.01
C THR A 64 1.14 2.89 18.19
N GLY A 65 0.98 2.11 19.27
CA GLY A 65 0.51 2.59 20.57
C GLY A 65 1.68 2.92 21.52
N THR A 66 1.85 4.19 21.86
CA THR A 66 2.96 4.68 22.73
C THR A 66 2.53 5.13 24.13
N THR A 67 1.23 5.24 24.36
CA THR A 67 0.61 5.57 25.64
C THR A 67 -0.60 4.65 25.86
N VAL A 68 -1.16 4.60 27.06
CA VAL A 68 -2.40 3.85 27.31
C VAL A 68 -3.53 4.35 26.40
N GLN A 69 -3.65 5.66 26.21
CA GLN A 69 -4.71 6.24 25.39
C GLN A 69 -4.51 5.97 23.90
N SER A 70 -3.30 6.18 23.37
CA SER A 70 -3.02 5.85 21.96
C SER A 70 -3.06 4.35 21.68
N SER A 71 -2.71 3.49 22.65
CA SER A 71 -2.84 2.03 22.49
C SER A 71 -4.31 1.60 22.39
N LYS A 72 -5.21 2.18 23.21
CA LYS A 72 -6.66 1.93 23.09
C LYS A 72 -7.22 2.41 21.76
N GLU A 73 -6.76 3.58 21.31
CA GLU A 73 -7.19 4.14 20.04
C GLU A 73 -6.67 3.32 18.85
N ALA A 74 -5.42 2.85 18.89
CA ALA A 74 -4.87 1.95 17.89
C ALA A 74 -5.68 0.66 17.79
N LEU A 75 -6.04 0.05 18.93
CA LEU A 75 -6.94 -1.10 18.98
C LEU A 75 -8.35 -0.78 18.43
N ARG A 76 -8.85 0.44 18.62
CA ARG A 76 -10.13 0.86 18.02
C ARG A 76 -10.03 0.87 16.50
N LEU A 77 -8.92 1.36 15.94
CA LEU A 77 -8.71 1.41 14.49
C LEU A 77 -8.67 0.02 13.84
N THR A 78 -8.12 -1.00 14.50
CA THR A 78 -8.12 -2.38 13.97
C THR A 78 -9.53 -2.95 13.77
N ARG A 79 -10.50 -2.48 14.55
CA ARG A 79 -11.92 -2.87 14.41
C ARG A 79 -12.61 -2.15 13.25
N LEU A 80 -12.16 -0.96 12.88
CA LEU A 80 -12.69 -0.20 11.74
C LEU A 80 -12.16 -0.73 10.41
N PHE A 81 -10.91 -1.18 10.40
CA PHE A 81 -10.22 -1.69 9.22
C PHE A 81 -9.72 -3.12 9.49
N PRO A 82 -10.64 -4.08 9.64
CA PRO A 82 -10.27 -5.47 9.87
C PRO A 82 -9.37 -5.98 8.74
N GLU A 83 -8.54 -6.98 9.04
CA GLU A 83 -7.54 -7.59 8.14
C GLU A 83 -6.38 -6.68 7.69
N THR A 84 -6.57 -5.36 7.67
CA THR A 84 -5.60 -4.36 7.21
C THR A 84 -4.80 -3.76 8.36
N LEU A 85 -5.48 -3.27 9.42
CA LEU A 85 -4.82 -2.62 10.54
C LEU A 85 -4.62 -3.58 11.73
N TYR A 86 -3.41 -3.54 12.28
CA TYR A 86 -2.98 -4.21 13.50
C TYR A 86 -2.50 -3.15 14.49
N SER A 87 -2.34 -3.48 15.76
CA SER A 87 -1.93 -2.50 16.77
C SER A 87 -0.87 -3.06 17.71
N THR A 88 0.10 -2.23 18.06
CA THR A 88 0.93 -2.45 19.25
C THR A 88 0.35 -1.73 20.46
N ALA A 89 0.76 -2.17 21.65
CA ALA A 89 0.48 -1.45 22.88
C ALA A 89 1.77 -1.32 23.69
N GLY A 90 2.02 -0.13 24.22
CA GLY A 90 3.23 0.15 24.97
C GLY A 90 3.19 1.52 25.64
N ARG A 91 4.19 1.73 26.50
CA ARG A 91 4.48 3.04 27.09
C ARG A 91 5.89 3.43 26.66
N SER A 92 5.99 4.37 25.72
CA SER A 92 7.27 5.00 25.42
C SER A 92 7.69 5.85 26.62
N PRO A 93 8.98 5.91 27.00
CA PRO A 93 9.47 6.97 27.87
C PRO A 93 9.10 8.32 27.24
N GLY A 94 8.59 9.23 28.07
CA GLY A 94 8.30 10.61 27.72
C GLY A 94 9.29 11.53 28.40
#